data_AF-A0A3L6G466-F1
#
_entry.id   AF-A0A3L6G466-F1
#
_cell.length_a   1.000
_cell.length_b   1.000
_cell.length_c   1.000
_cell.angle_alpha   90.00
_cell.angle_beta   90.00
_cell.angle_gamma   90.00
#
_symmetry.space_group_name_H-M   'P 1'
#
loop_
_entity.id
_entity.type
_entity.pdbx_description
1 polymer ?
#
loop_
_entity_poly.entity_id
_entity_poly.type
_entity_poly.pdbx_seq_one_letter_code
_entity_poly.pdbx_strand_id
1 'polypeptide(L)'
;MAPRSSLMLANRAKPLPDFHSSEKWMECLFQPDAYLGDEVIDCYINLIKAQEHLKCRSGGRVHIENAFQFNFLKRDGDVETKTDELYPSKDMAQISSAERRVLLYLDHDMVFIPINIQEMHWYLAVINARNMEIQVLDSLGTSSGRNDLIDTIKGLQRQIDMVSQRKELKDHRWPDLRVASWPLRDIEMENAKQTDSSSCGLFLLNYIEYWTGDELSDNFTQDDMSHFRKKLAAILLSSDINKRKGCPLYKYDKEVDAGCSSDVQILDSPTNPKKRGNYFVYLKKTKY
;
A
#
# COMPACT_ATOMS: atom_id res chain seq x y z
N MET A 1 14.42 23.21 -7.15
CA MET A 1 14.30 22.28 -6.02
C MET A 1 12.93 22.45 -5.39
N ALA A 2 11.99 21.56 -5.72
CA ALA A 2 10.70 21.51 -5.04
C ALA A 2 10.88 20.85 -3.65
N PRO A 3 10.14 21.28 -2.62
CA PRO A 3 10.20 20.63 -1.31
C PRO A 3 9.63 19.21 -1.41
N ARG A 4 10.36 18.22 -0.84
CA ARG A 4 9.94 16.82 -0.67
C ARG A 4 8.48 16.78 -0.20
N SER A 5 7.62 16.08 -0.94
CA SER A 5 6.21 15.89 -0.60
C SER A 5 6.12 15.33 0.83
N SER A 6 5.41 16.05 1.69
CA SER A 6 5.08 15.58 3.03
C SER A 6 3.80 14.79 2.90
N LEU A 7 3.79 13.51 3.29
CA LEU A 7 2.55 12.75 3.42
C LEU A 7 1.62 13.53 4.35
N MET A 8 0.49 14.02 3.81
CA MET A 8 -0.57 14.58 4.64
C MET A 8 -1.42 13.41 5.15
N LEU A 9 -1.54 13.26 6.47
CA LEU A 9 -2.36 12.21 7.07
C LEU A 9 -3.84 12.43 6.70
N ALA A 10 -4.35 11.65 5.74
CA ALA A 10 -5.75 11.63 5.36
C ALA A 10 -6.50 10.58 6.21
N ASN A 11 -7.52 11.05 6.92
CA ASN A 11 -8.36 10.27 7.82
C ASN A 11 -9.30 9.34 7.02
N ARG A 12 -8.93 8.06 6.85
CA ARG A 12 -9.82 6.86 6.80
C ARG A 12 -9.04 5.61 6.35
N ALA A 13 -8.39 4.95 7.28
CA ALA A 13 -7.95 3.56 7.12
C ALA A 13 -8.75 2.65 8.07
N LYS A 14 -9.03 1.42 7.65
CA LYS A 14 -9.67 0.39 8.48
C LYS A 14 -8.75 0.03 9.67
N PRO A 15 -9.29 -0.28 10.86
CA PRO A 15 -8.46 -0.65 12.01
C PRO A 15 -7.78 -2.03 11.80
N LEU A 16 -6.50 -2.11 12.17
CA LEU A 16 -5.66 -3.33 12.23
C LEU A 16 -6.02 -4.22 13.46
N PRO A 17 -5.43 -5.42 13.63
CA PRO A 17 -5.58 -6.28 14.82
C PRO A 17 -4.92 -5.71 16.10
N ASP A 18 -5.19 -6.27 17.29
CA ASP A 18 -5.01 -5.69 18.64
C ASP A 18 -3.61 -5.21 19.06
N PHE A 19 -3.57 -4.23 19.98
CA PHE A 19 -2.41 -3.42 20.41
C PHE A 19 -1.15 -4.21 20.81
N HIS A 20 -1.29 -5.40 21.41
CA HIS A 20 -0.14 -6.21 21.83
C HIS A 20 0.61 -6.90 20.68
N SER A 21 0.02 -7.04 19.49
CA SER A 21 0.71 -7.55 18.30
C SER A 21 1.33 -6.45 17.45
N SER A 22 1.10 -5.18 17.78
CA SER A 22 1.47 -4.05 16.92
C SER A 22 2.97 -3.72 16.87
N GLU A 23 3.75 -4.10 17.89
CA GLU A 23 5.20 -3.83 17.90
C GLU A 23 6.01 -4.84 17.08
N LYS A 24 5.65 -6.12 17.11
CA LYS A 24 6.48 -7.20 16.52
C LYS A 24 6.61 -7.11 15.00
N TRP A 25 5.53 -6.78 14.29
CA TRP A 25 5.58 -6.70 12.82
C TRP A 25 6.37 -5.48 12.32
N MET A 26 6.58 -4.46 13.17
CA MET A 26 7.41 -3.29 12.85
C MET A 26 8.89 -3.47 13.25
N GLU A 27 9.28 -4.55 13.93
CA GLU A 27 10.66 -4.79 14.38
C GLU A 27 11.67 -4.73 13.23
N CYS A 28 11.28 -5.21 12.04
CA CYS A 28 12.11 -5.16 10.84
C CYS A 28 12.49 -3.73 10.42
N LEU A 29 11.72 -2.69 10.79
CA LEU A 29 12.05 -1.30 10.48
C LEU A 29 13.14 -0.73 11.39
N PHE A 30 13.41 -1.35 12.53
CA PHE A 30 14.46 -0.94 13.47
C PHE A 30 15.78 -1.68 13.25
N GLN A 31 15.77 -2.71 12.40
CA GLN A 31 16.95 -3.46 11.99
C GLN A 31 17.38 -3.02 10.57
N PRO A 32 18.62 -2.54 10.39
CA PRO A 32 19.08 -2.02 9.09
C PRO A 32 18.91 -3.02 7.93
N ASP A 33 19.21 -4.29 8.20
CA ASP A 33 19.33 -5.34 7.20
C ASP A 33 18.13 -6.30 7.17
N ALA A 34 17.04 -5.96 7.85
CA ALA A 34 15.87 -6.83 7.91
C ALA A 34 14.97 -6.67 6.68
N TYR A 35 14.48 -7.79 6.19
CA TYR A 35 13.44 -7.87 5.17
C TYR A 35 12.13 -7.25 5.67
N LEU A 36 11.40 -6.55 4.78
CA LEU A 36 10.08 -6.01 5.11
C LEU A 36 9.00 -7.04 4.82
N GLY A 37 8.28 -7.48 5.87
CA GLY A 37 7.14 -8.37 5.75
C GLY A 37 5.91 -7.71 5.11
N ASP A 38 4.98 -8.55 4.66
CA ASP A 38 3.73 -8.16 3.99
C ASP A 38 2.96 -7.10 4.79
N GLU A 39 2.90 -7.20 6.11
CA GLU A 39 2.16 -6.26 6.97
C GLU A 39 2.71 -4.84 6.88
N VAL A 40 4.04 -4.68 6.82
CA VAL A 40 4.67 -3.36 6.69
C VAL A 40 4.37 -2.75 5.33
N ILE A 41 4.53 -3.55 4.27
CA ILE A 41 4.25 -3.15 2.90
C ILE A 41 2.79 -2.71 2.76
N ASP A 42 1.85 -3.53 3.24
CA ASP A 42 0.42 -3.25 3.17
C ASP A 42 0.01 -2.02 4.00
N CYS A 43 0.62 -1.82 5.17
CA CYS A 43 0.35 -0.64 5.97
C CYS A 43 0.73 0.65 5.22
N TYR A 44 1.91 0.67 4.60
CA TYR A 44 2.34 1.84 3.83
C TYR A 44 1.52 2.03 2.54
N ILE A 45 1.21 0.95 1.82
CA ILE A 45 0.32 0.99 0.65
C ILE A 45 -1.05 1.58 1.01
N ASN A 46 -1.61 1.23 2.17
CA ASN A 46 -2.87 1.81 2.62
C ASN A 46 -2.76 3.32 2.91
N LEU A 47 -1.62 3.80 3.39
CA LEU A 47 -1.36 5.23 3.54
C LEU A 47 -1.26 5.93 2.18
N ILE A 48 -0.59 5.31 1.19
CA ILE A 48 -0.53 5.81 -0.20
C ILE A 48 -1.93 5.89 -0.80
N LYS A 49 -2.75 4.84 -0.66
CA LYS A 49 -4.14 4.81 -1.16
C LYS A 49 -5.03 5.90 -0.57
N ALA A 50 -4.72 6.38 0.64
CA ALA A 50 -5.44 7.48 1.27
C ALA A 50 -5.09 8.86 0.66
N GLN A 51 -4.03 8.95 -0.15
CA GLN A 51 -3.62 10.16 -0.85
C GLN A 51 -4.21 10.22 -2.26
N GLU A 52 -5.15 11.13 -2.51
CA GLU A 52 -5.82 11.22 -3.83
C GLU A 52 -4.85 11.47 -4.98
N HIS A 53 -3.85 12.34 -4.77
CA HIS A 53 -2.83 12.65 -5.78
C HIS A 53 -1.91 11.46 -6.12
N LEU A 54 -1.85 10.42 -5.26
CA LEU A 54 -1.10 9.19 -5.56
C LEU A 54 -1.97 8.13 -6.25
N LYS A 55 -3.30 8.29 -6.28
CA LYS A 55 -4.21 7.47 -7.08
C LYS A 55 -4.47 8.07 -8.46
N CYS A 56 -4.43 9.39 -8.58
CA CYS A 56 -4.58 10.12 -9.83
C CYS A 56 -3.27 10.86 -10.14
N ARG A 57 -2.43 10.25 -10.98
CA ARG A 57 -1.09 10.77 -11.33
C ARG A 57 -1.10 11.35 -12.74
N SER A 58 0.02 11.94 -13.16
CA SER A 58 0.21 12.42 -14.53
C SER A 58 -0.04 11.32 -15.58
N GLY A 59 0.34 10.08 -15.27
CA GLY A 59 0.06 8.91 -16.11
C GLY A 59 -1.30 8.24 -15.86
N GLY A 60 -2.26 8.91 -15.22
CA GLY A 60 -3.63 8.42 -15.10
C GLY A 60 -3.99 7.81 -13.74
N ARG A 61 -5.12 7.09 -13.71
CA ARG A 61 -5.68 6.47 -12.52
C ARG A 61 -4.97 5.16 -12.22
N VAL A 62 -4.51 5.01 -10.98
CA VAL A 62 -3.76 3.86 -10.49
C VAL A 62 -4.57 3.12 -9.44
N HIS A 63 -4.80 1.84 -9.68
CA HIS A 63 -5.18 0.90 -8.61
C HIS A 63 -3.92 0.25 -8.06
N ILE A 64 -3.80 0.18 -6.73
CA ILE A 64 -2.65 -0.41 -6.07
C ILE A 64 -3.14 -1.65 -5.34
N GLU A 65 -2.55 -2.80 -5.60
CA GLU A 65 -2.85 -4.02 -4.86
C GLU A 65 -2.04 -4.11 -3.56
N ASN A 66 -2.55 -4.91 -2.64
CA ASN A 66 -1.82 -5.31 -1.45
C ASN A 66 -0.91 -6.52 -1.76
N ALA A 67 0.06 -6.76 -0.89
CA ALA A 67 1.03 -7.86 -0.93
C ALA A 67 0.39 -9.24 -1.17
N PHE A 68 -0.78 -9.50 -0.60
CA PHE A 68 -1.41 -10.82 -0.73
C PHE A 68 -2.03 -11.09 -2.11
N GLN A 69 -2.31 -10.04 -2.91
CA GLN A 69 -3.15 -10.21 -4.08
C GLN A 69 -2.49 -11.01 -5.20
N PHE A 70 -1.17 -10.90 -5.38
CA PHE A 70 -0.47 -11.63 -6.42
C PHE A 70 -0.55 -13.14 -6.19
N ASN A 71 -0.61 -13.63 -4.95
CA ASN A 71 -0.72 -15.06 -4.65
C ASN A 71 -1.99 -15.68 -5.24
N PHE A 72 -3.12 -14.97 -5.17
CA PHE A 72 -4.37 -15.42 -5.78
C PHE A 72 -4.29 -15.44 -7.31
N LEU A 73 -3.70 -14.41 -7.90
CA LEU A 73 -3.54 -14.34 -9.35
C LEU A 73 -2.57 -15.42 -9.84
N LYS A 74 -1.45 -15.62 -9.13
CA LYS A 74 -0.48 -16.68 -9.42
C LYS A 74 -1.11 -18.07 -9.35
N ARG A 75 -1.90 -18.36 -8.29
CA ARG A 75 -2.68 -19.60 -8.17
C ARG A 75 -3.56 -19.83 -9.40
N ASP A 76 -4.23 -18.79 -9.87
CA ASP A 76 -5.12 -18.88 -11.03
C ASP A 76 -4.37 -19.02 -12.37
N GLY A 77 -3.05 -18.82 -12.39
CA GLY A 77 -2.19 -19.06 -13.54
C GLY A 77 -1.87 -20.52 -13.81
N ASP A 78 -2.13 -21.41 -12.85
CA ASP A 78 -1.91 -22.85 -13.00
C ASP A 78 -2.83 -23.42 -14.09
N VAL A 79 -2.21 -23.90 -15.16
CA VAL A 79 -2.89 -24.45 -16.35
C VAL A 79 -3.45 -25.86 -16.12
N GLU A 80 -2.97 -26.58 -15.10
CA GLU A 80 -3.46 -27.93 -14.80
C GLU A 80 -4.84 -27.88 -14.13
N THR A 81 -5.05 -26.90 -13.26
CA THR A 81 -6.34 -26.71 -12.59
C THR A 81 -7.35 -26.03 -13.52
N LYS A 82 -8.53 -26.64 -13.70
CA LYS A 82 -9.61 -26.09 -14.54
C LYS A 82 -10.31 -24.91 -13.87
N THR A 83 -10.81 -23.97 -14.67
CA THR A 83 -11.57 -22.80 -14.15
C THR A 83 -12.76 -23.20 -13.29
N ASP A 84 -13.52 -24.24 -13.66
CA ASP A 84 -14.69 -24.71 -12.89
C ASP A 84 -14.31 -25.35 -11.54
N GLU A 85 -13.06 -25.76 -11.37
CA GLU A 85 -12.54 -26.28 -10.10
C GLU A 85 -12.12 -25.12 -9.17
N LEU A 86 -11.48 -24.08 -9.72
CA LEU A 86 -11.14 -22.85 -8.98
C LEU A 86 -12.36 -21.99 -8.64
N TYR A 87 -13.31 -21.91 -9.58
CA TYR A 87 -14.51 -21.09 -9.50
C TYR A 87 -15.76 -21.93 -9.78
N PRO A 88 -16.14 -22.86 -8.89
CA PRO A 88 -17.34 -23.67 -9.07
C PRO A 88 -18.58 -22.79 -9.27
N SER A 89 -19.46 -23.16 -10.20
CA SER A 89 -20.68 -22.39 -10.50
C SER A 89 -21.58 -22.15 -9.30
N LYS A 90 -21.52 -23.03 -8.28
CA LYS A 90 -22.22 -22.91 -7.00
C LYS A 90 -21.59 -21.90 -6.02
N ASP A 91 -20.32 -21.55 -6.20
CA ASP A 91 -19.59 -20.61 -5.34
C ASP A 91 -19.64 -19.19 -5.91
N MET A 92 -20.82 -18.59 -5.77
CA MET A 92 -21.05 -17.23 -6.23
C MET A 92 -20.19 -16.19 -5.51
N ALA A 93 -19.66 -16.49 -4.33
CA ALA A 93 -18.82 -15.56 -3.57
C ALA A 93 -17.43 -15.41 -4.21
N GLN A 94 -16.80 -16.52 -4.62
CA GLN A 94 -15.53 -16.48 -5.33
C GLN A 94 -15.65 -15.80 -6.70
N ILE A 95 -16.71 -16.16 -7.46
CA ILE A 95 -17.00 -15.55 -8.77
C ILE A 95 -17.22 -14.04 -8.63
N SER A 96 -18.04 -13.61 -7.67
CA SER A 96 -18.30 -12.18 -7.43
C SER A 96 -17.03 -11.42 -7.01
N SER A 97 -16.13 -12.09 -6.28
CA SER A 97 -14.86 -11.49 -5.87
C SER A 97 -13.91 -11.28 -7.05
N ALA A 98 -13.82 -12.26 -7.95
CA ALA A 98 -13.08 -12.14 -9.20
C ALA A 98 -13.71 -11.08 -10.13
N GLU A 99 -15.03 -11.06 -10.29
CA GLU A 99 -15.74 -10.03 -11.07
C GLU A 99 -15.42 -8.64 -10.53
N ARG A 100 -15.56 -8.43 -9.22
CA ARG A 100 -15.27 -7.14 -8.59
C ARG A 100 -13.84 -6.68 -8.87
N ARG A 101 -12.87 -7.60 -8.85
CA ARG A 101 -11.47 -7.30 -9.14
C ARG A 101 -11.25 -6.91 -10.59
N VAL A 102 -11.77 -7.70 -11.53
CA VAL A 102 -11.67 -7.42 -12.96
C VAL A 102 -12.28 -6.06 -13.27
N LEU A 103 -13.49 -5.78 -12.80
CA LEU A 103 -14.14 -4.48 -13.00
C LEU A 103 -13.34 -3.33 -12.38
N LEU A 104 -12.74 -3.55 -11.20
CA LEU A 104 -11.88 -2.55 -10.58
C LEU A 104 -10.64 -2.26 -11.43
N TYR A 105 -9.98 -3.30 -11.96
CA TYR A 105 -8.79 -3.12 -12.80
C TYR A 105 -9.11 -2.38 -14.09
N LEU A 106 -10.23 -2.74 -14.72
CA LEU A 106 -10.71 -2.14 -15.96
C LEU A 106 -11.14 -0.67 -15.81
N ASP A 107 -11.46 -0.22 -14.60
CA ASP A 107 -11.72 1.20 -14.29
C ASP A 107 -10.43 2.01 -14.09
N HIS A 108 -9.24 1.40 -14.09
CA HIS A 108 -7.96 2.10 -13.89
C HIS A 108 -7.07 2.05 -15.14
N ASP A 109 -6.27 3.09 -15.33
CA ASP A 109 -5.30 3.17 -16.43
C ASP A 109 -4.06 2.28 -16.13
N MET A 110 -3.76 2.10 -14.83
CA MET A 110 -2.68 1.23 -14.37
C MET A 110 -3.08 0.43 -13.13
N VAL A 111 -2.55 -0.79 -13.03
CA VAL A 111 -2.68 -1.64 -11.84
C VAL A 111 -1.28 -2.01 -11.33
N PHE A 112 -0.98 -1.61 -10.10
CA PHE A 112 0.30 -1.84 -9.43
C PHE A 112 0.17 -3.08 -8.56
N ILE A 113 0.98 -4.11 -8.83
CA ILE A 113 0.95 -5.39 -8.15
C ILE A 113 2.32 -5.64 -7.50
N PRO A 114 2.44 -5.51 -6.18
CA PRO A 114 3.62 -5.97 -5.45
C PRO A 114 3.77 -7.48 -5.63
N ILE A 115 4.96 -7.94 -6.01
CA ILE A 115 5.28 -9.37 -6.12
C ILE A 115 6.28 -9.73 -5.02
N ASN A 116 5.91 -10.72 -4.20
CA ASN A 116 6.77 -11.31 -3.18
C ASN A 116 7.28 -12.68 -3.64
N ILE A 117 8.59 -12.81 -3.85
CA ILE A 117 9.20 -14.13 -4.06
C ILE A 117 9.52 -14.75 -2.70
N GLN A 118 8.56 -15.46 -2.11
CA GLN A 118 8.70 -16.29 -0.88
C GLN A 118 9.65 -15.72 0.18
N GLU A 119 9.42 -14.48 0.64
CA GLU A 119 10.23 -13.81 1.68
C GLU A 119 11.70 -13.56 1.30
N MET A 120 12.05 -13.71 0.02
CA MET A 120 13.39 -13.46 -0.52
C MET A 120 13.48 -12.11 -1.22
N HIS A 121 12.49 -11.73 -2.03
CA HIS A 121 12.58 -10.55 -2.88
C HIS A 121 11.24 -9.88 -3.13
N TRP A 122 11.27 -8.54 -3.19
CA TRP A 122 10.15 -7.69 -3.56
C TRP A 122 10.44 -6.97 -4.87
N TYR A 123 9.49 -6.98 -5.79
CA TYR A 123 9.50 -6.12 -6.97
C TYR A 123 8.08 -5.69 -7.34
N LEU A 124 7.97 -4.72 -8.24
CA LEU A 124 6.67 -4.19 -8.68
C LEU A 124 6.39 -4.61 -10.12
N ALA A 125 5.22 -5.22 -10.33
CA ALA A 125 4.63 -5.33 -11.66
C ALA A 125 3.59 -4.22 -11.86
N VAL A 126 3.60 -3.59 -13.03
CA VAL A 126 2.61 -2.58 -13.42
C VAL A 126 1.93 -3.02 -14.70
N ILE A 127 0.63 -3.29 -14.61
CA ILE A 127 -0.20 -3.48 -15.80
C ILE A 127 -0.53 -2.08 -16.31
N ASN A 128 0.13 -1.64 -17.37
CA ASN A 128 -0.04 -0.31 -17.93
C ASN A 128 -0.94 -0.39 -19.17
N ALA A 129 -2.24 -0.13 -18.99
CA ALA A 129 -3.22 -0.26 -20.06
C ALA A 129 -3.10 0.82 -21.13
N ARG A 130 -2.55 1.99 -20.80
CA ARG A 130 -2.30 3.07 -21.77
C ARG A 130 -1.27 2.65 -22.81
N ASN A 131 -0.22 1.98 -22.35
CA ASN A 131 0.88 1.53 -23.19
C ASN A 131 0.69 0.06 -23.67
N MET A 132 -0.35 -0.63 -23.19
CA MET A 132 -0.61 -2.06 -23.40
C MET A 132 0.62 -2.91 -23.11
N GLU A 133 1.26 -2.70 -21.96
CA GLU A 133 2.47 -3.41 -21.57
C GLU A 133 2.46 -3.77 -20.08
N ILE A 134 3.24 -4.79 -19.73
CA ILE A 134 3.49 -5.18 -18.35
C ILE A 134 4.89 -4.68 -17.97
N GLN A 135 4.95 -3.65 -17.15
CA GLN A 135 6.21 -3.05 -16.73
C GLN A 135 6.71 -3.74 -15.46
N VAL A 136 8.02 -3.95 -15.36
CA VAL A 136 8.64 -4.57 -14.20
C VAL A 136 9.68 -3.63 -13.62
N LEU A 137 9.45 -3.18 -12.39
CA LEU A 137 10.39 -2.35 -11.64
C LEU A 137 11.02 -3.23 -10.56
N ASP A 138 12.28 -3.61 -10.80
CA ASP A 138 13.04 -4.51 -9.94
C ASP A 138 14.38 -3.85 -9.56
N SER A 139 14.58 -3.63 -8.26
CA SER A 139 15.79 -2.99 -7.74
C SER A 139 17.05 -3.85 -7.88
N LEU A 140 16.94 -5.17 -8.03
CA LEU A 140 18.05 -6.10 -8.26
C LEU A 140 18.25 -6.45 -9.74
N GLY A 141 17.36 -5.97 -10.62
CA GLY A 141 17.43 -6.21 -12.07
C GLY A 141 16.81 -7.54 -12.50
N THR A 142 17.26 -8.08 -13.64
CA THR A 142 16.64 -9.20 -14.37
C THR A 142 17.27 -10.56 -14.10
N SER A 143 18.05 -10.71 -13.03
CA SER A 143 18.89 -11.90 -12.80
C SER A 143 18.10 -13.18 -12.46
N SER A 144 16.80 -13.09 -12.17
CA SER A 144 15.92 -14.23 -11.88
C SER A 144 14.79 -14.34 -12.92
N GLY A 145 14.36 -15.57 -13.19
CA GLY A 145 13.22 -15.82 -14.07
C GLY A 145 11.93 -15.18 -13.53
N ARG A 146 11.03 -14.77 -14.42
CA ARG A 146 9.77 -14.08 -14.08
C ARG A 146 8.58 -15.03 -13.94
N ASN A 147 8.79 -16.27 -13.52
CA ASN A 147 7.73 -17.30 -13.49
C ASN A 147 6.55 -16.88 -12.61
N ASP A 148 6.82 -16.32 -11.42
CA ASP A 148 5.78 -15.82 -10.52
C ASP A 148 4.88 -14.76 -11.19
N LEU A 149 5.48 -13.86 -11.96
CA LEU A 149 4.75 -12.83 -12.71
C LEU A 149 4.01 -13.43 -13.90
N ILE A 150 4.64 -14.33 -14.66
CA ILE A 150 4.00 -15.01 -15.80
C ILE A 150 2.71 -15.71 -15.35
N ASP A 151 2.76 -16.45 -14.25
CA ASP A 151 1.58 -17.13 -13.71
C ASP A 151 0.56 -16.13 -13.14
N THR A 152 1.02 -15.04 -12.50
CA THR A 152 0.15 -13.93 -12.07
C THR A 152 -0.63 -13.33 -13.25
N ILE A 153 0.02 -13.09 -14.39
CA ILE A 153 -0.63 -12.53 -15.59
C ILE A 153 -1.58 -13.54 -16.23
N LYS A 154 -1.21 -14.83 -16.31
CA LYS A 154 -2.11 -15.89 -16.78
C LYS A 154 -3.38 -15.99 -15.92
N GLY A 155 -3.24 -15.91 -14.61
CA GLY A 155 -4.39 -15.96 -13.71
C GLY A 155 -5.30 -14.75 -13.81
N LEU A 156 -4.73 -13.56 -14.02
CA LEU A 156 -5.53 -12.38 -14.37
C LEU A 156 -6.28 -12.60 -15.69
N GLN A 157 -5.61 -13.09 -16.74
CA GLN A 157 -6.26 -13.39 -18.02
C GLN A 157 -7.44 -14.37 -17.82
N ARG A 158 -7.23 -15.44 -17.05
CA ARG A 158 -8.28 -16.41 -16.71
C ARG A 158 -9.48 -15.75 -16.03
N GLN A 159 -9.26 -14.85 -15.06
CA GLN A 159 -10.35 -14.13 -14.41
C GLN A 159 -11.11 -13.22 -15.39
N ILE A 160 -10.39 -12.50 -16.27
CA ILE A 160 -11.00 -11.66 -17.31
C ILE A 160 -11.87 -12.51 -18.25
N ASP A 161 -11.34 -13.64 -18.73
CA ASP A 161 -12.06 -14.54 -19.64
C ASP A 161 -13.32 -15.09 -18.98
N MET A 162 -13.21 -15.56 -17.73
CA MET A 162 -14.34 -16.07 -16.96
C MET A 162 -15.43 -15.01 -16.76
N VAL A 163 -15.06 -13.78 -16.43
CA VAL A 163 -16.02 -12.68 -16.21
C VAL A 163 -16.68 -12.27 -17.53
N SER A 164 -15.91 -12.23 -18.62
CA SER A 164 -16.39 -11.90 -19.97
C SER A 164 -17.44 -12.89 -20.48
N GLN A 165 -17.38 -14.16 -20.08
CA GLN A 165 -18.39 -15.17 -20.42
C GLN A 165 -19.73 -14.95 -19.70
N ARG A 166 -19.73 -14.23 -18.57
CA ARG A 166 -20.91 -14.03 -17.71
C ARG A 166 -21.54 -12.66 -17.91
N LYS A 167 -20.76 -11.68 -18.36
CA LYS A 167 -21.15 -10.28 -18.45
C LYS A 167 -20.39 -9.57 -19.56
N GLU A 168 -21.11 -8.70 -20.27
CA GLU A 168 -20.49 -7.77 -21.22
C GLU A 168 -19.59 -6.76 -20.48
N LEU A 169 -18.31 -6.75 -20.82
CA LEU A 169 -17.33 -5.78 -20.35
C LEU A 169 -17.25 -4.65 -21.38
N LYS A 170 -17.78 -3.47 -21.04
CA LYS A 170 -17.79 -2.27 -21.88
C LYS A 170 -17.43 -1.03 -21.07
N ASP A 171 -17.18 0.07 -21.77
CA ASP A 171 -16.87 1.39 -21.19
C ASP A 171 -15.67 1.37 -20.23
N HIS A 172 -14.72 0.45 -20.45
CA HIS A 172 -13.49 0.31 -19.67
C HIS A 172 -12.32 1.04 -20.31
N ARG A 173 -11.24 1.20 -19.55
CA ARG A 173 -10.03 1.92 -19.97
C ARG A 173 -9.05 1.10 -20.78
N TRP A 174 -9.17 -0.22 -20.75
CA TRP A 174 -8.18 -1.11 -21.34
C TRP A 174 -8.46 -1.28 -22.84
N PRO A 175 -7.52 -0.99 -23.75
CA PRO A 175 -7.78 -1.10 -25.19
C PRO A 175 -7.93 -2.55 -25.69
N ASP A 176 -7.28 -3.50 -25.00
CA ASP A 176 -7.35 -4.94 -25.28
C ASP A 176 -7.49 -5.69 -23.95
N LEU A 177 -8.28 -6.76 -23.92
CA LEU A 177 -8.47 -7.62 -22.74
C LEU A 177 -7.56 -8.85 -22.74
N ARG A 178 -6.75 -9.04 -23.80
CA ARG A 178 -5.75 -10.12 -23.91
C ARG A 178 -4.42 -9.72 -23.25
N VAL A 179 -4.50 -9.40 -21.96
CA VAL A 179 -3.38 -8.93 -21.13
C VAL A 179 -2.19 -9.88 -21.14
N ALA A 180 -2.44 -11.20 -21.22
CA ALA A 180 -1.37 -12.19 -21.30
C ALA A 180 -0.53 -12.11 -22.60
N SER A 181 -0.99 -11.37 -23.60
CA SER A 181 -0.25 -11.10 -24.83
C SER A 181 0.53 -9.78 -24.81
N TRP A 182 0.35 -8.95 -23.77
CA TRP A 182 1.02 -7.67 -23.67
C TRP A 182 2.53 -7.85 -23.45
N PRO A 183 3.40 -7.06 -24.11
CA PRO A 183 4.84 -7.14 -23.92
C PRO A 183 5.23 -6.90 -22.46
N LEU A 184 6.09 -7.77 -21.94
CA LEU A 184 6.77 -7.56 -20.67
C LEU A 184 7.98 -6.67 -20.91
N ARG A 185 8.12 -5.60 -20.12
CA ARG A 185 9.21 -4.64 -20.20
C ARG A 185 9.85 -4.44 -18.83
N ASP A 186 11.10 -4.88 -18.68
CA ASP A 186 11.90 -4.51 -17.53
C ASP A 186 12.29 -3.02 -17.64
N ILE A 187 11.95 -2.27 -16.61
CA ILE A 187 12.27 -0.84 -16.51
C ILE A 187 13.63 -0.73 -15.82
N GLU A 188 14.65 -0.42 -16.61
CA GLU A 188 15.98 -0.18 -16.06
C GLU A 188 16.04 1.18 -15.38
N MET A 189 16.28 1.15 -14.06
CA MET A 189 16.56 2.35 -13.29
C MET A 189 18.06 2.62 -13.27
N GLU A 190 18.48 3.86 -13.53
CA GLU A 190 19.90 4.22 -13.46
C GLU A 190 20.35 4.33 -11.99
N ASN A 191 19.66 5.16 -11.20
CA ASN A 191 20.06 5.50 -9.83
C ASN A 191 19.21 4.80 -8.75
N ALA A 192 17.98 4.41 -9.08
CA ALA A 192 17.09 3.70 -8.17
C ALA A 192 17.35 2.19 -8.26
N LYS A 193 18.55 1.75 -7.89
CA LYS A 193 18.96 0.34 -7.82
C LYS A 193 19.44 -0.02 -6.43
N GLN A 194 19.13 -1.25 -6.02
CA GLN A 194 19.58 -1.78 -4.74
C GLN A 194 20.96 -2.41 -4.88
N THR A 195 21.80 -2.22 -3.87
CA THR A 195 23.13 -2.83 -3.77
C THR A 195 23.31 -3.67 -2.50
N ASP A 196 22.30 -3.71 -1.61
CA ASP A 196 22.26 -4.58 -0.44
C ASP A 196 21.33 -5.79 -0.68
N SER A 197 21.09 -6.61 0.34
CA SER A 197 20.20 -7.78 0.27
C SER A 197 18.85 -7.59 0.97
N SER A 198 18.52 -6.39 1.45
CA SER A 198 17.41 -6.19 2.41
C SER A 198 16.48 -5.02 2.08
N SER A 199 16.88 -4.12 1.18
CA SER A 199 16.14 -2.91 0.86
C SER A 199 15.07 -3.09 -0.23
N CYS A 200 14.86 -4.29 -0.77
CA CYS A 200 13.93 -4.52 -1.90
C CYS A 200 12.51 -4.05 -1.59
N GLY A 201 12.02 -4.28 -0.36
CA GLY A 201 10.73 -3.76 0.11
C GLY A 201 10.68 -2.22 0.15
N LEU A 202 11.79 -1.55 0.49
CA LEU A 202 11.88 -0.10 0.51
C LEU A 202 11.88 0.48 -0.91
N PHE A 203 12.63 -0.14 -1.83
CA PHE A 203 12.59 0.22 -3.25
C PHE A 203 11.20 0.02 -3.85
N LEU A 204 10.55 -1.11 -3.57
CA LEU A 204 9.16 -1.38 -3.96
C LEU A 204 8.22 -0.24 -3.53
N LEU A 205 8.28 0.18 -2.25
CA LEU A 205 7.42 1.25 -1.76
C LEU A 205 7.69 2.59 -2.46
N ASN A 206 8.96 2.92 -2.73
CA ASN A 206 9.31 4.12 -3.49
C ASN A 206 8.85 4.02 -4.96
N TYR A 207 8.96 2.86 -5.61
CA TYR A 207 8.39 2.66 -6.96
C TYR A 207 6.88 2.87 -6.94
N ILE A 208 6.17 2.29 -5.96
CA ILE A 208 4.73 2.49 -5.82
C ILE A 208 4.41 3.97 -5.60
N GLU A 209 5.19 4.70 -4.80
CA GLU A 209 4.94 6.12 -4.52
C GLU A 209 5.20 7.01 -5.74
N TYR A 210 6.31 6.79 -6.46
CA TYR A 210 6.82 7.76 -7.44
C TYR A 210 6.62 7.37 -8.91
N TRP A 211 6.39 6.11 -9.26
CA TRP A 211 6.25 5.70 -10.66
C TRP A 211 4.99 6.29 -11.30
N THR A 212 5.15 6.98 -12.42
CA THR A 212 4.04 7.62 -13.15
C THR A 212 3.45 6.70 -14.23
N GLY A 213 4.08 5.57 -14.52
CA GLY A 213 3.82 4.76 -15.70
C GLY A 213 4.81 5.00 -16.83
N ASP A 214 5.55 6.11 -16.78
CA ASP A 214 6.51 6.47 -17.82
C ASP A 214 7.89 6.81 -17.21
N GLU A 215 7.91 7.45 -16.03
CA GLU A 215 9.13 7.81 -15.30
C GLU A 215 8.89 7.90 -13.78
N LEU A 216 9.96 8.06 -13.00
CA LEU A 216 9.84 8.39 -11.57
C LEU A 216 9.59 9.89 -11.39
N SER A 217 8.56 10.23 -10.62
CA SER A 217 8.21 11.63 -10.29
C SER A 217 9.12 12.27 -9.23
N ASP A 218 9.92 11.48 -8.53
CA ASP A 218 10.98 11.93 -7.63
C ASP A 218 12.16 10.94 -7.70
N ASN A 219 13.35 11.42 -7.35
CA ASN A 219 14.57 10.63 -7.38
C ASN A 219 14.90 10.06 -6.00
N PHE A 220 15.38 8.82 -5.97
CA PHE A 220 15.89 8.17 -4.78
C PHE A 220 16.98 7.17 -5.16
N THR A 221 17.90 6.91 -4.23
CA THR A 221 19.01 5.99 -4.42
C THR A 221 19.15 5.03 -3.23
N GLN A 222 20.08 4.09 -3.33
CA GLN A 222 20.45 3.21 -2.21
C GLN A 222 20.80 3.98 -0.93
N ASP A 223 21.47 5.13 -1.05
CA ASP A 223 21.91 5.95 0.10
C ASP A 223 20.72 6.50 0.91
N ASP A 224 19.56 6.67 0.27
CA ASP A 224 18.34 7.12 0.93
C ASP A 224 17.66 6.02 1.77
N MET A 225 17.94 4.73 1.51
CA MET A 225 17.16 3.62 2.08
C MET A 225 17.24 3.54 3.60
N SER A 226 18.41 3.79 4.19
CA SER A 226 18.58 3.82 5.66
C SER A 226 17.73 4.91 6.32
N HIS A 227 17.68 6.10 5.70
CA HIS A 227 16.85 7.19 6.20
C HIS A 227 15.37 6.91 5.93
N PHE A 228 15.04 6.37 4.77
CA PHE A 228 13.67 6.02 4.41
C PHE A 228 13.09 4.95 5.34
N ARG A 229 13.85 3.92 5.71
CA ARG A 229 13.42 2.91 6.69
C ARG A 229 13.02 3.54 8.03
N LYS A 230 13.85 4.47 8.54
CA LYS A 230 13.55 5.21 9.78
C LYS A 230 12.35 6.13 9.62
N LYS A 231 12.23 6.80 8.48
CA LYS A 231 11.07 7.65 8.13
C LYS A 231 9.79 6.81 8.08
N LEU A 232 9.84 5.62 7.50
CA LEU A 232 8.73 4.68 7.40
C LEU A 232 8.26 4.25 8.80
N ALA A 233 9.18 3.88 9.70
CA ALA A 233 8.85 3.59 11.09
C ALA A 233 8.13 4.76 11.77
N ALA A 234 8.65 5.98 11.63
CA ALA A 234 8.05 7.18 12.20
C ALA A 234 6.65 7.47 11.62
N ILE A 235 6.46 7.28 10.31
CA ILE A 235 5.14 7.45 9.66
C ILE A 235 4.14 6.45 10.20
N LEU A 236 4.51 5.16 10.28
CA LEU A 236 3.60 4.12 10.75
C LEU A 236 3.24 4.35 12.21
N LEU A 237 4.20 4.60 13.09
CA LEU A 237 3.97 4.91 14.51
C LEU A 237 3.07 6.14 14.71
N SER A 238 3.24 7.19 13.90
CA SER A 238 2.46 8.43 14.01
C SER A 238 1.11 8.41 13.31
N SER A 239 0.81 7.35 12.55
CA SER A 239 -0.45 7.21 11.83
C SER A 239 -1.64 7.09 12.79
N ASP A 240 -2.80 7.64 12.40
CA ASP A 240 -4.01 7.58 13.23
C ASP A 240 -4.51 6.14 13.46
N ILE A 241 -4.06 5.20 12.63
CA ILE A 241 -4.26 3.75 12.78
C ILE A 241 -3.68 3.27 14.12
N ASN A 242 -2.52 3.81 14.51
CA ASN A 242 -1.88 3.52 15.79
C ASN A 242 -2.39 4.43 16.94
N LYS A 243 -2.83 5.67 16.64
CA LYS A 243 -3.42 6.55 17.69
C LYS A 243 -4.76 6.07 18.23
N ARG A 244 -5.57 5.36 17.43
CA ARG A 244 -6.88 4.82 17.85
C ARG A 244 -6.81 3.61 18.79
N LYS A 245 -5.61 3.09 19.08
CA LYS A 245 -5.42 1.88 19.91
C LYS A 245 -4.77 2.13 21.27
N GLY A 246 -4.68 3.39 21.70
CA GLY A 246 -4.30 3.76 23.07
C GLY A 246 -3.03 4.60 23.09
N CYS A 247 -3.20 5.91 23.16
CA CYS A 247 -2.17 6.77 23.74
C CYS A 247 -2.23 6.62 25.27
N PRO A 248 -1.16 6.18 25.96
CA PRO A 248 -0.91 6.63 27.31
C PRO A 248 -0.23 8.00 27.23
N LEU A 249 -0.90 9.00 26.63
CA LEU A 249 -0.42 10.37 26.68
C LEU A 249 -1.00 11.02 27.94
N TYR A 250 -0.13 11.08 28.95
CA TYR A 250 -0.17 11.99 30.09
C TYR A 250 -1.44 12.02 30.93
N LYS A 251 -1.53 11.13 31.93
CA LYS A 251 -2.21 11.46 33.19
C LYS A 251 -1.52 10.77 34.37
N TYR A 252 -0.72 11.53 35.10
CA TYR A 252 -0.82 11.64 36.55
C TYR A 252 -0.02 12.86 37.01
N ASP A 253 -0.65 14.03 36.96
CA ASP A 253 -0.47 14.97 38.06
C ASP A 253 -1.22 14.35 39.24
N LYS A 254 -0.49 13.74 40.18
CA LYS A 254 -1.03 13.47 41.50
C LYS A 254 -0.85 14.75 42.31
N GLU A 255 -1.86 15.60 42.29
CA GLU A 255 -2.21 16.37 43.48
C GLU A 255 -3.65 16.01 43.85
N VAL A 256 -3.78 15.12 44.83
CA VAL A 256 -4.82 15.20 45.85
C VAL A 256 -4.38 14.32 47.02
N ASP A 257 -4.00 14.96 48.11
CA ASP A 257 -4.59 14.57 49.38
C ASP A 257 -4.95 15.83 50.16
N ALA A 258 -6.22 16.20 50.10
CA ALA A 258 -6.83 17.17 50.99
C ALA A 258 -8.04 16.51 51.61
N GLY A 259 -7.79 15.74 52.67
CA GLY A 259 -8.80 15.41 53.67
C GLY A 259 -8.83 16.46 54.77
N CYS A 260 -10.02 17.05 54.96
CA CYS A 260 -10.54 17.69 56.18
C CYS A 260 -10.68 19.24 56.23
N SER A 261 -11.95 19.66 56.30
CA SER A 261 -12.54 20.77 57.08
C SER A 261 -12.10 22.22 56.80
N SER A 262 -12.92 22.98 56.07
CA SER A 262 -13.96 23.89 56.60
C SER A 262 -14.39 24.90 55.53
N ASP A 263 -15.68 25.25 55.61
CA ASP A 263 -16.29 26.48 55.12
C ASP A 263 -16.68 26.65 53.63
N VAL A 264 -18.01 26.51 53.44
CA VAL A 264 -18.90 27.48 52.76
C VAL A 264 -19.21 27.29 51.27
N GLN A 265 -20.48 26.85 51.09
CA GLN A 265 -21.52 27.17 50.11
C GLN A 265 -21.41 26.73 48.64
N ILE A 266 -22.43 25.93 48.29
CA ILE A 266 -22.92 25.58 46.96
C ILE A 266 -23.38 26.85 46.24
N LEU A 267 -22.89 27.05 45.01
CA LEU A 267 -23.56 27.87 44.00
C LEU A 267 -23.78 27.02 42.74
N ASP A 268 -25.04 26.95 42.34
CA ASP A 268 -25.52 26.21 41.19
C ASP A 268 -24.93 26.69 39.85
N SER A 269 -24.86 25.74 38.91
CA SER A 269 -24.43 25.94 37.52
C SER A 269 -25.33 26.92 36.76
N PRO A 270 -24.80 27.54 35.69
CA PRO A 270 -25.50 27.42 34.41
C PRO A 270 -24.58 27.15 33.20
N THR A 271 -24.92 26.06 32.50
CA THR A 271 -25.16 25.96 31.04
C THR A 271 -24.31 26.78 30.07
N ASN A 272 -23.46 26.14 29.24
CA ASN A 272 -23.66 25.96 27.78
C ASN A 272 -22.40 25.34 27.08
N PRO A 273 -22.53 24.37 26.15
CA PRO A 273 -21.43 23.81 25.39
C PRO A 273 -21.32 24.48 24.01
N LYS A 274 -20.19 25.14 23.70
CA LYS A 274 -19.77 25.44 22.32
C LYS A 274 -18.39 26.09 22.31
N LYS A 275 -17.37 25.30 21.91
CA LYS A 275 -16.28 25.69 21.00
C LYS A 275 -15.40 24.46 20.75
N ARG A 276 -15.69 23.74 19.64
CA ARG A 276 -14.72 22.82 19.03
C ARG A 276 -13.61 23.68 18.43
N GLY A 277 -12.47 23.75 19.09
CA GLY A 277 -11.22 24.22 18.48
C GLY A 277 -10.59 23.08 17.70
N ASN A 278 -10.46 23.23 16.38
CA ASN A 278 -9.60 22.37 15.58
C ASN A 278 -8.15 22.70 15.93
N TYR A 279 -7.45 21.76 16.57
CA TYR A 279 -6.01 21.87 16.75
C TYR A 279 -5.30 21.19 15.57
N PHE A 280 -4.71 21.98 14.70
CA PHE A 280 -3.74 21.53 13.71
C PHE A 280 -2.36 21.52 14.37
N VAL A 281 -1.69 20.37 14.39
CA VAL A 281 -0.28 20.28 14.81
C VAL A 281 0.59 20.44 13.58
N TYR A 282 1.22 21.61 13.43
CA TYR A 282 2.25 21.85 12.42
C TYR A 282 3.61 21.46 13.00
N LEU A 283 4.28 20.47 12.41
CA LEU A 283 5.69 20.21 12.70
C LEU A 283 6.54 21.19 11.87
N LYS A 284 7.03 22.24 12.53
CA LYS A 284 7.97 23.21 11.95
C LYS A 284 9.37 22.57 11.94
N LYS A 285 9.96 22.40 10.76
CA LYS A 285 11.36 21.96 10.63
C LYS A 285 12.30 23.09 11.09
N THR A 286 13.08 22.86 12.13
CA THR A 286 14.25 23.67 12.46
C THR A 286 15.37 23.31 11.49
N LYS A 287 15.90 24.31 10.77
CA LYS A 287 17.11 24.17 9.96
C LYS A 287 18.33 24.08 10.88
N TYR A 288 19.21 23.13 10.62
CA TYR A 288 20.65 23.32 10.69
C TYR A 288 21.23 22.78 9.38
#